data_AF-A0A6P0XWR8-F1
#
_entry.id   AF-A0A6P0XWR8-F1
#
_cell.length_a   1.000
_cell.length_b   1.000
_cell.length_c   1.000
_cell.angle_alpha   90.00
_cell.angle_beta   90.00
_cell.angle_gamma   90.00
#
_symmetry.space_group_name_H-M   'P 1'
#
loop_
_entity.id
_entity.type
_entity.pdbx_description
1 polymer ?
#
loop_
_entity_poly.entity_id
_entity_poly.type
_entity_poly.pdbx_seq_one_letter_code
_entity_poly.pdbx_strand_id
1 'polypeptide(L)'
;MMKKLITTLTPEQEALIRVYRKKWHTIAHSTQPINRQKATEAIQFAYNLMGNPNPEIVFCQSPYAAFDTILSVIWQRWESKD
;
A
#
# COMPACT_ATOMS: atom_id res chain seq x y z
N MET A 1 -7.10 15.99 -22.56
CA MET A 1 -5.65 16.08 -22.82
C MET A 1 -5.19 14.77 -23.45
N MET A 2 -4.49 14.82 -24.58
CA MET A 2 -3.82 13.62 -25.13
C MET A 2 -2.61 13.26 -24.26
N LYS A 3 -2.61 12.06 -23.71
CA LYS A 3 -1.51 11.53 -22.89
C LYS A 3 -0.36 11.16 -23.82
N LYS A 4 0.73 11.91 -23.79
CA LYS A 4 1.93 11.62 -24.58
C LYS A 4 2.55 10.31 -24.07
N LEU A 5 2.66 9.30 -24.94
CA LEU A 5 3.30 8.04 -24.61
C LEU A 5 4.80 8.26 -24.43
N ILE A 6 5.36 7.76 -23.33
CA ILE A 6 6.81 7.77 -23.11
C ILE A 6 7.38 6.56 -23.85
N THR A 7 8.10 6.81 -24.95
CA THR A 7 8.75 5.76 -25.76
C THR A 7 10.22 5.57 -25.40
N THR A 8 10.85 6.58 -24.81
CA THR A 8 12.26 6.59 -24.39
C THR A 8 12.41 7.44 -23.13
N LEU A 9 13.35 7.06 -22.26
CA LEU A 9 13.72 7.85 -21.09
C LEU A 9 14.85 8.82 -21.47
N THR A 10 14.92 9.98 -20.80
CA THR A 10 16.10 10.85 -20.91
C THR A 10 17.28 10.24 -20.14
N PRO A 11 18.53 10.57 -20.47
CA PRO A 11 19.70 10.11 -19.72
C PRO A 11 19.59 10.39 -18.20
N GLU A 12 19.01 11.53 -17.83
CA GLU A 12 18.78 11.91 -16.44
C GLU A 12 17.74 11.00 -15.77
N GLN A 13 16.65 10.65 -16.48
CA GLN A 13 15.63 9.73 -15.97
C GLN A 13 16.19 8.31 -15.79
N GLU A 14 17.00 7.83 -16.73
CA GLU A 14 17.65 6.52 -16.61
C GLU A 14 18.62 6.45 -15.43
N ALA A 15 19.41 7.51 -15.23
CA ALA A 15 20.30 7.62 -14.08
C ALA A 15 19.53 7.52 -12.74
N LEU A 16 18.33 8.10 -12.67
CA LEU A 16 17.47 8.05 -11.50
C LEU A 16 16.90 6.65 -11.19
N ILE A 17 16.82 5.74 -12.16
CA ILE A 17 16.32 4.36 -11.94
C ILE A 17 17.12 3.69 -10.82
N ARG A 18 18.44 3.79 -10.84
CA ARG A 18 19.30 3.17 -9.81
C ARG A 18 19.06 3.77 -8.43
N VAL A 19 18.84 5.08 -8.35
CA VAL A 19 18.57 5.81 -7.10
C VAL A 19 17.24 5.34 -6.50
N TYR A 20 16.17 5.33 -7.30
CA TYR A 20 14.86 4.90 -6.81
C TYR A 20 14.82 3.40 -6.51
N ARG A 21 15.47 2.56 -7.32
CA ARG A 21 15.60 1.14 -7.04
C ARG A 21 16.25 0.91 -5.68
N LYS A 22 17.38 1.57 -5.41
CA LYS A 22 18.05 1.46 -4.11
C LYS A 22 17.15 1.93 -2.97
N LYS A 23 16.50 3.09 -3.11
CA LYS A 23 15.56 3.62 -2.11
C LYS A 23 14.47 2.61 -1.75
N TRP A 24 13.75 2.11 -2.76
CA TRP A 24 12.64 1.18 -2.53
C TRP A 24 13.11 -0.19 -2.05
N HIS A 25 14.27 -0.67 -2.52
CA HIS A 25 14.86 -1.91 -2.04
C HIS A 25 15.21 -1.84 -0.54
N THR A 26 15.76 -0.72 -0.08
CA THR A 26 16.04 -0.52 1.35
C THR A 26 14.76 -0.52 2.18
N ILE A 27 13.69 0.13 1.70
CA ILE A 27 12.40 0.17 2.40
C ILE A 27 11.77 -1.23 2.45
N ALA A 28 11.78 -1.97 1.34
CA ALA A 28 11.17 -3.30 1.24
C ALA A 28 11.82 -4.34 2.18
N HIS A 29 13.13 -4.20 2.45
CA HIS A 29 13.86 -5.09 3.37
C HIS A 29 13.88 -4.58 4.83
N SER A 30 13.26 -3.43 5.12
CA SER A 30 13.20 -2.91 6.48
C SER A 30 12.29 -3.78 7.35
N THR A 31 12.81 -4.22 8.50
CA THR A 31 12.03 -4.88 9.55
C THR A 31 11.55 -3.92 10.64
N GLN A 32 11.87 -2.62 10.51
CA GLN A 32 11.38 -1.59 11.42
C GLN A 32 9.85 -1.46 11.34
N PRO A 33 9.17 -1.18 12.46
CA PRO A 33 7.73 -0.93 12.44
C PRO A 33 7.35 0.17 11.45
N ILE A 34 6.27 -0.04 10.69
CA ILE A 34 5.74 0.97 9.78
C ILE A 34 5.22 2.18 10.57
N ASN A 35 5.45 3.39 10.07
CA ASN A 35 4.80 4.58 10.62
C ASN A 35 3.31 4.56 10.26
N ARG A 36 2.47 4.20 11.25
CA ARG A 36 1.02 4.03 11.06
C ARG A 36 0.33 5.30 10.58
N GLN A 37 0.68 6.46 11.13
CA GLN A 37 0.09 7.74 10.73
C GLN A 37 0.35 8.04 9.25
N LYS A 38 1.62 7.96 8.83
CA LYS A 38 2.01 8.20 7.43
C LYS A 38 1.39 7.17 6.48
N ALA A 39 1.30 5.91 6.90
CA ALA A 39 0.67 4.86 6.11
C ALA A 39 -0.83 5.13 5.93
N THR A 40 -1.53 5.49 7.00
CA THR A 40 -2.95 5.86 6.97
C THR A 40 -3.21 7.05 6.06
N GLU A 41 -2.45 8.14 6.21
CA GLU A 41 -2.58 9.34 5.37
C GLU A 41 -2.37 9.01 3.88
N ALA A 42 -1.36 8.21 3.55
CA ALA A 42 -1.08 7.82 2.17
C ALA A 42 -2.19 6.94 1.57
N ILE A 43 -2.72 5.97 2.34
CA ILE A 43 -3.82 5.11 1.89
C ILE A 43 -5.09 5.94 1.65
N GLN A 44 -5.47 6.78 2.62
CA GLN A 44 -6.66 7.62 2.50
C GLN A 44 -6.54 8.60 1.32
N PHE A 45 -5.38 9.22 1.15
CA PHE A 45 -5.11 10.08 0.00
C PHE A 45 -5.31 9.34 -1.33
N ALA A 46 -4.80 8.10 -1.47
CA ALA A 46 -4.98 7.31 -2.67
C ALA A 46 -6.46 6.96 -2.94
N TYR A 47 -7.23 6.57 -1.91
CA TYR A 47 -8.65 6.28 -2.05
C TYR A 47 -9.47 7.51 -2.42
N ASN A 48 -9.20 8.65 -1.78
CA ASN A 48 -9.83 9.93 -2.11
C ASN A 48 -9.55 10.34 -3.57
N LEU A 49 -8.32 10.16 -4.06
CA LEU A 49 -7.97 10.43 -5.46
C LEU A 49 -8.74 9.54 -6.45
N MET A 50 -9.08 8.32 -6.04
CA MET A 50 -9.89 7.39 -6.84
C MET A 50 -11.40 7.67 -6.74
N GLY A 51 -11.83 8.59 -5.86
CA GLY A 51 -13.25 8.84 -5.58
C GLY A 51 -13.91 7.74 -4.74
N ASN A 52 -13.10 6.92 -4.06
CA ASN A 52 -13.57 5.81 -3.22
C ASN A 52 -13.64 6.24 -1.75
N PRO A 53 -14.57 5.66 -0.95
CA PRO A 53 -14.59 5.90 0.49
C PRO A 53 -13.29 5.39 1.14
N ASN A 54 -12.86 6.06 2.20
CA ASN A 54 -11.68 5.62 2.94
C ASN A 54 -11.89 4.21 3.50
N PRO A 55 -10.91 3.31 3.32
CA PRO A 55 -11.04 1.95 3.82
C PRO A 55 -10.82 1.89 5.33
N GLU A 56 -11.31 0.83 5.95
CA GLU A 56 -10.84 0.42 7.27
C GLU A 56 -9.38 -0.07 7.14
N ILE A 57 -8.51 0.41 8.04
CA ILE A 57 -7.08 0.08 8.03
C ILE A 57 -6.75 -0.66 9.32
N VAL A 58 -6.35 -1.92 9.18
CA VAL A 58 -5.98 -2.80 10.30
C VAL A 58 -4.47 -3.01 10.30
N PHE A 59 -3.82 -2.73 11.43
CA PHE A 59 -2.38 -2.96 11.63
C PHE A 59 -2.15 -4.19 12.51
N CYS A 60 -1.53 -5.21 11.94
CA CYS A 60 -1.24 -6.48 12.61
C CYS A 60 0.24 -6.56 13.01
N GLN A 61 0.53 -7.21 14.15
CA GLN A 61 1.92 -7.36 14.64
C GLN A 61 2.65 -8.56 14.02
N SER A 62 1.92 -9.47 13.37
CA SER A 62 2.47 -10.64 12.70
C SER A 62 1.54 -11.13 11.59
N PRO A 63 2.04 -11.95 10.65
CA PRO A 63 1.19 -12.60 9.65
C PRO A 63 0.08 -13.46 10.27
N TYR A 64 0.37 -14.14 11.39
CA TYR A 64 -0.63 -14.94 12.11
C TYR A 64 -1.77 -14.07 12.66
N ALA A 65 -1.43 -12.94 13.30
CA ALA A 65 -2.45 -12.01 13.82
C ALA A 65 -3.34 -11.44 12.69
N ALA A 66 -2.75 -11.20 11.51
CA ALA A 66 -3.52 -10.80 10.34
C ALA A 66 -4.48 -11.91 9.88
N PHE A 67 -4.02 -13.16 9.83
CA PHE A 67 -4.85 -14.30 9.46
C PHE A 67 -6.03 -14.50 10.42
N ASP A 68 -5.77 -14.45 11.73
CA ASP A 68 -6.80 -14.55 12.77
C ASP A 68 -7.85 -13.43 12.66
N THR A 69 -7.41 -12.20 12.38
CA THR A 69 -8.32 -11.06 12.13
C THR A 69 -9.19 -11.31 10.91
N ILE A 70 -8.61 -11.79 9.80
CA ILE A 70 -9.36 -12.09 8.58
C ILE A 70 -10.38 -13.20 8.83
N LEU A 71 -9.98 -14.28 9.51
CA LEU A 71 -10.87 -15.40 9.82
C LEU A 71 -12.05 -14.96 10.68
N SER A 72 -11.82 -14.16 11.73
CA SER A 72 -12.92 -13.69 12.58
C SER A 72 -13.93 -12.84 11.82
N VAL A 73 -13.48 -11.97 10.91
CA VAL A 73 -14.36 -11.17 10.04
C VAL A 73 -15.16 -12.07 9.08
N ILE A 74 -14.53 -13.08 8.48
CA ILE A 74 -15.21 -14.03 7.59
C ILE A 74 -16.27 -14.81 8.37
N TRP A 75 -15.93 -15.28 9.57
CA TRP A 75 -16.81 -16.05 10.43
C TRP A 75 -18.05 -15.25 10.84
N GLN A 76 -17.86 -14.03 11.35
CA GLN A 76 -18.96 -13.12 11.71
C GLN A 76 -19.91 -12.83 10.54
N ARG A 77 -19.35 -12.64 9.33
CA ARG A 77 -20.15 -12.42 8.12
C ARG A 77 -20.94 -13.65 7.69
N TRP A 78 -20.47 -14.85 8.03
CA TRP A 78 -21.20 -16.08 7.76
C TRP A 78 -22.37 -16.22 8.74
N GLU A 79 -22.14 -16.04 10.04
CA GLU A 79 -23.19 -16.10 11.06
C GLU A 79 -24.26 -15.01 10.89
N SER A 80 -23.92 -13.85 10.31
CA SER A 80 -24.88 -12.78 10.04
C SER A 80 -25.75 -12.99 8.79
N LYS A 81 -25.61 -14.12 8.08
CA LYS A 81 -26.38 -14.44 6.87
C LYS A 81 -27.54 -15.42 7.11
N ASP A 82 -27.69 -15.92 8.33
CA ASP A 82 -28.89 -16.62 8.83
C ASP A 82 -29.80 -15.63 9.59
#